data_AF-A0A653BE08-F1
#
_entry.id   AF-A0A653BE08-F1
#
_cell.length_a   1.000
_cell.length_b   1.000
_cell.length_c   1.000
_cell.angle_alpha   90.00
_cell.angle_beta   90.00
_cell.angle_gamma   90.00
#
_symmetry.space_group_name_H-M   'P 1'
#
loop_
_entity.id
_entity.type
_entity.pdbx_description
1 polymer ?
#
loop_
_entity_poly.entity_id
_entity_poly.type
_entity_poly.pdbx_seq_one_letter_code
_entity_poly.pdbx_strand_id
1 'polypeptide(L)'
;MVPGYEGFVPKEHGKFGQRYTVQATEALADFEKAQLADHLAQNQITKIGYLQDNKWDPKTLEDKELAQSQFKLPLLEVRPECGGVLRNLPVTEPPITPPHQAQSPYFSDLSDPEKYLKSGFTGHVPFGYASFGQTNEAMTNSALCDFTSNYRKRLSNEWAPVMIDRPDPPVLIQPSEIYHKHIGQLPNYGGHIPGAIFRYGKTYGNDSRDAKRWLRGDFST
;
A
#
# COMPACT_ATOMS: atom_id res chain seq x y z
N MET A 1 37.37 14.07 35.08
CA MET A 1 36.88 14.84 33.92
C MET A 1 36.27 16.13 34.40
N VAL A 2 36.68 17.27 33.85
CA VAL A 2 36.20 18.60 34.25
C VAL A 2 34.93 18.93 33.43
N PRO A 3 33.84 19.40 34.04
CA PRO A 3 32.69 19.91 33.30
C PRO A 3 33.11 21.02 32.33
N GLY A 4 32.75 20.90 31.04
CA GLY A 4 33.12 21.88 30.00
C GLY A 4 34.39 21.55 29.21
N TYR A 5 34.94 20.34 29.34
CA TYR A 5 35.96 19.85 28.41
C TYR A 5 35.31 19.58 27.03
N GLU A 6 35.76 20.30 26.00
CA GLU A 6 35.26 20.17 24.62
C GLU A 6 36.15 19.26 23.73
N GLY A 7 37.20 18.68 24.30
CA GLY A 7 38.09 17.78 23.57
C GLY A 7 37.49 16.40 23.32
N PHE A 8 38.18 15.59 22.52
CA PHE A 8 37.75 14.23 22.21
C PHE A 8 37.84 13.31 23.44
N VAL A 9 36.75 12.58 23.73
CA VAL A 9 36.73 11.49 24.71
C VAL A 9 36.46 10.16 23.98
N PRO A 10 37.40 9.20 24.02
CA PRO A 10 37.22 7.89 23.40
C PRO A 10 35.97 7.19 23.95
N LYS A 11 35.22 6.50 23.06
CA LYS A 11 34.01 5.73 23.42
C LYS A 11 32.86 6.54 24.06
N GLU A 12 32.90 7.87 23.98
CA GLU A 12 31.82 8.73 24.49
C GLU A 12 30.63 8.79 23.51
N HIS A 13 30.91 8.76 22.21
CA HIS A 13 29.90 8.81 21.16
C HIS A 13 28.92 7.63 21.29
N GLY A 14 27.66 7.93 21.60
CA GLY A 14 26.60 6.94 21.84
C GLY A 14 26.11 6.86 23.28
N LYS A 15 26.75 7.56 24.24
CA LYS A 15 26.25 7.67 25.63
C LYS A 15 25.36 8.90 25.78
N PHE A 16 24.10 8.72 26.19
CA PHE A 16 23.11 9.82 26.34
C PHE A 16 22.37 9.74 27.68
N GLY A 17 21.73 10.85 28.09
CA GLY A 17 20.82 10.87 29.24
C GLY A 17 21.46 10.98 30.63
N GLN A 18 22.78 11.18 30.72
CA GLN A 18 23.48 11.38 31.99
C GLN A 18 24.32 12.67 31.99
N ARG A 19 24.86 13.06 33.14
CA ARG A 19 25.78 14.20 33.24
C ARG A 19 27.08 13.90 32.50
N TYR A 20 27.60 14.88 31.77
CA TYR A 20 28.84 14.79 30.99
C TYR A 20 29.99 14.13 31.76
N THR A 21 30.24 14.56 33.02
CA THR A 21 31.35 14.03 33.82
C THR A 21 31.25 12.51 34.05
N VAL A 22 30.03 11.98 34.21
CA VAL A 22 29.78 10.55 34.42
C VAL A 22 30.02 9.81 33.11
N GLN A 23 29.44 10.30 32.01
CA GLN A 23 29.60 9.71 30.68
C GLN A 23 31.07 9.62 30.26
N ALA A 24 31.82 10.71 30.45
CA ALA A 24 33.23 10.76 30.11
C ALA A 24 34.09 9.82 30.97
N THR A 25 33.79 9.68 32.27
CA THR A 25 34.49 8.72 33.14
C THR A 25 34.20 7.27 32.76
N GLU A 26 32.95 6.94 32.45
CA GLU A 26 32.59 5.59 32.02
C GLU A 26 33.20 5.27 30.65
N ALA A 27 33.18 6.22 29.72
CA ALA A 27 33.75 6.06 28.38
C ALA A 27 35.26 5.77 28.42
N LEU A 28 35.99 6.49 29.28
CA LEU A 28 37.40 6.22 29.54
C LEU A 28 37.63 4.83 30.16
N ALA A 29 36.83 4.44 31.14
CA ALA A 29 36.94 3.12 31.75
C ALA A 29 36.70 1.99 30.74
N ASP A 30 35.73 2.16 29.84
CA ASP A 30 35.46 1.20 28.76
C ASP A 30 36.60 1.16 27.74
N PHE A 31 37.20 2.30 27.44
CA PHE A 31 38.37 2.39 26.58
C PHE A 31 39.59 1.68 27.18
N GLU A 32 39.87 1.86 28.47
CA GLU A 32 40.96 1.16 29.18
C GLU A 32 40.74 -0.36 29.17
N LYS A 33 39.52 -0.83 29.43
CA LYS A 33 39.18 -2.26 29.33
C LYS A 33 39.43 -2.80 27.92
N ALA A 34 39.06 -2.05 26.89
CA ALA A 34 39.29 -2.44 25.51
C ALA A 34 40.80 -2.52 25.20
N GLN A 35 41.59 -1.53 25.61
CA GLN A 35 43.04 -1.55 25.43
C GLN A 35 43.70 -2.73 26.15
N LEU A 36 43.27 -3.04 27.38
CA LEU A 36 43.76 -4.20 28.12
C LEU A 36 43.40 -5.51 27.41
N ALA A 37 42.17 -5.64 26.92
CA ALA A 37 41.73 -6.82 26.17
C ALA A 37 42.56 -7.00 24.89
N ASP A 38 42.78 -5.92 24.12
CA ASP A 38 43.59 -5.94 22.90
C ASP A 38 45.05 -6.32 23.20
N HIS A 39 45.63 -5.75 24.26
CA HIS A 39 46.98 -6.08 24.69
C HIS A 39 47.10 -7.54 25.16
N LEU A 40 46.12 -8.05 25.90
CA LEU A 40 46.07 -9.46 26.30
C LEU A 40 45.95 -10.39 25.09
N ALA A 41 45.11 -10.04 24.11
CA ALA A 41 44.97 -10.81 22.88
C ALA A 41 46.28 -10.83 22.07
N GLN A 42 46.96 -9.69 21.96
CA GLN A 42 48.27 -9.62 21.29
C GLN A 42 49.33 -10.45 22.01
N ASN A 43 49.37 -10.40 23.34
CA ASN A 43 50.27 -11.22 24.14
C ASN A 43 49.97 -12.70 24.00
N GLN A 44 48.68 -13.07 23.92
CA GLN A 44 48.26 -14.44 23.69
C GLN A 44 48.73 -14.94 22.32
N ILE A 45 48.52 -14.18 21.24
CA ILE A 45 48.99 -14.54 19.89
C ILE A 45 50.52 -14.70 19.89
N THR A 46 51.23 -13.77 20.51
CA THR A 46 52.70 -13.80 20.61
C THR A 46 53.17 -15.04 21.39
N LYS A 47 52.51 -15.37 22.51
CA LYS A 47 52.77 -16.59 23.29
C LYS A 47 52.56 -17.84 22.45
N ILE A 48 51.45 -17.92 21.72
CA ILE A 48 51.13 -19.06 20.84
C ILE A 48 52.24 -19.25 19.79
N GLY A 49 52.67 -18.17 19.13
CA GLY A 49 53.76 -18.20 18.16
C GLY A 49 55.07 -18.73 18.77
N TYR A 50 55.47 -18.25 19.95
CA TYR A 50 56.68 -18.73 20.62
C TYR A 50 56.60 -20.21 21.05
N LEU A 51 55.43 -20.66 21.51
CA LEU A 51 55.20 -22.07 21.87
C LEU A 51 55.34 -23.00 20.66
N GLN A 52 54.76 -22.62 19.52
CA GLN A 52 54.82 -23.42 18.28
C GLN A 52 56.21 -23.40 17.61
N ASP A 53 56.97 -22.32 17.81
CA ASP A 53 58.36 -22.17 17.35
C ASP A 53 59.38 -22.88 18.27
N ASN A 54 58.93 -23.55 19.35
CA ASN A 54 59.79 -24.12 20.39
C ASN A 54 60.76 -23.11 21.04
N LYS A 55 60.43 -21.81 21.01
CA LYS A 55 61.20 -20.74 21.66
C LYS A 55 60.79 -20.53 23.12
N TRP A 56 59.72 -21.19 23.56
CA TRP A 56 59.18 -21.11 24.91
C TRP A 56 58.75 -22.49 25.40
N ASP A 57 59.12 -22.82 26.65
CA ASP A 57 58.79 -24.12 27.24
C ASP A 57 57.32 -24.16 27.73
N PRO A 58 56.49 -25.13 27.25
CA PRO A 58 55.10 -25.24 27.65
C PRO A 58 54.97 -25.76 29.09
N LYS A 59 54.39 -24.94 29.98
CA LYS A 59 54.22 -25.27 31.41
C LYS A 59 52.87 -25.89 31.71
N THR A 60 51.80 -25.42 31.06
CA THR A 60 50.42 -25.86 31.26
C THR A 60 50.04 -26.97 30.28
N LEU A 61 49.05 -27.80 30.60
CA LEU A 61 48.49 -28.80 29.67
C LEU A 61 48.07 -28.16 28.33
N GLU A 62 47.35 -27.04 28.40
CA GLU A 62 46.90 -26.27 27.22
C GLU A 62 48.08 -25.84 26.33
N ASP A 63 49.19 -25.39 26.94
CA ASP A 63 50.39 -24.99 26.20
C ASP A 63 51.04 -26.19 25.48
N LYS A 64 50.98 -27.39 26.08
CA LYS A 64 51.52 -28.63 25.50
C LYS A 64 50.66 -29.12 24.34
N GLU A 65 49.35 -29.09 24.47
CA GLU A 65 48.42 -29.43 23.40
C GLU A 65 48.60 -28.51 22.19
N LEU A 66 48.77 -27.22 22.44
CA LEU A 66 48.98 -26.23 21.40
C LEU A 66 50.33 -26.40 20.67
N ALA A 67 51.38 -26.81 21.39
CA ALA A 67 52.68 -27.15 20.79
C ALA A 67 52.61 -28.43 19.91
N GLN A 68 51.71 -29.36 20.23
CA GLN A 68 51.47 -30.59 19.46
C GLN A 68 50.48 -30.43 18.30
N SER A 69 49.91 -29.23 18.12
CA SER A 69 49.02 -28.88 17.01
C SER A 69 49.65 -29.22 15.65
N GLN A 70 48.86 -29.84 14.77
CA GLN A 70 49.26 -30.11 13.37
C GLN A 70 49.43 -28.82 12.55
N PHE A 71 48.81 -27.72 12.98
CA PHE A 71 48.84 -26.44 12.30
C PHE A 71 49.71 -25.44 13.07
N LYS A 72 50.62 -24.76 12.37
CA LYS A 72 51.46 -23.68 12.90
C LYS A 72 50.90 -22.33 12.49
N LEU A 73 50.90 -21.38 13.42
CA LEU A 73 50.48 -20.00 13.22
C LEU A 73 51.70 -19.09 12.93
N PRO A 74 51.52 -18.03 12.14
CA PRO A 74 50.33 -17.76 11.32
C PRO A 74 50.15 -18.84 10.24
N LEU A 75 48.89 -19.15 9.91
CA LEU A 75 48.59 -20.17 8.91
C LEU A 75 49.29 -19.81 7.59
N LEU A 76 50.01 -20.77 7.02
CA LEU A 76 50.58 -20.61 5.68
C LEU A 76 49.45 -20.50 4.66
N GLU A 77 49.50 -19.48 3.81
CA GLU A 77 48.55 -19.36 2.72
C GLU A 77 48.72 -20.54 1.76
N VAL A 78 47.67 -21.37 1.66
CA VAL A 78 47.67 -22.60 0.83
C VAL A 78 47.73 -22.28 -0.68
N ARG A 79 47.42 -21.04 -1.07
CA ARG A 79 47.44 -20.55 -2.46
C ARG A 79 48.04 -19.14 -2.52
N PRO A 80 49.38 -19.00 -2.49
CA PRO A 80 50.02 -17.69 -2.60
C PRO A 80 49.70 -16.98 -3.93
N GLU A 81 49.38 -17.74 -4.99
CA GLU A 81 48.88 -17.21 -6.25
C GLU A 81 47.50 -16.53 -6.13
N CYS A 82 46.72 -16.91 -5.12
CA CYS A 82 45.46 -16.27 -4.76
C CYS A 82 45.64 -15.14 -3.73
N GLY A 83 46.79 -15.04 -3.05
CA GLY A 83 47.09 -13.96 -2.09
C GLY A 83 47.15 -12.57 -2.73
N GLY A 84 47.42 -12.51 -4.04
CA GLY A 84 47.33 -11.29 -4.87
C GLY A 84 45.95 -11.04 -5.49
N VAL A 85 45.00 -11.98 -5.38
CA VAL A 85 43.58 -11.70 -5.66
C VAL A 85 43.06 -10.96 -4.43
N LEU A 86 43.52 -9.73 -4.27
CA LEU A 86 42.87 -8.76 -3.44
C LEU A 86 41.39 -8.84 -3.79
N ARG A 87 40.55 -9.23 -2.82
CA ARG A 87 39.10 -9.00 -2.89
C ARG A 87 38.78 -7.50 -3.06
N ASN A 88 39.81 -6.65 -2.98
CA ASN A 88 39.82 -5.22 -3.20
C ASN A 88 40.63 -4.83 -4.46
N LEU A 89 40.56 -5.60 -5.55
CA LEU A 89 40.73 -4.92 -6.85
C LEU A 89 39.65 -3.83 -6.87
N PRO A 90 40.00 -2.54 -7.05
CA PRO A 90 39.00 -1.53 -7.32
C PRO A 90 38.39 -1.90 -8.66
N VAL A 91 37.36 -2.74 -8.61
CA VAL A 91 36.42 -2.87 -9.70
C VAL A 91 35.89 -1.46 -9.86
N THR A 92 36.08 -0.87 -11.04
CA THR A 92 35.30 0.30 -11.43
C THR A 92 33.85 -0.12 -11.31
N GLU A 93 33.25 0.21 -10.16
CA GLU A 93 31.82 0.02 -9.98
C GLU A 93 31.17 0.77 -11.14
N PRO A 94 30.29 0.12 -11.92
CA PRO A 94 29.53 0.85 -12.92
C PRO A 94 28.92 2.06 -12.20
N PRO A 95 28.99 3.26 -12.81
CA PRO A 95 28.50 4.46 -12.15
C PRO A 95 27.10 4.17 -11.65
N ILE A 96 26.91 4.29 -10.33
CA ILE A 96 25.61 4.11 -9.71
C ILE A 96 24.72 5.13 -10.41
N THR A 97 23.77 4.65 -11.21
CA THR A 97 22.79 5.55 -11.81
C THR A 97 22.14 6.27 -10.65
N PRO A 98 22.09 7.62 -10.67
CA PRO A 98 21.52 8.36 -9.57
C PRO A 98 20.13 7.77 -9.30
N PRO A 99 19.79 7.49 -8.03
CA PRO A 99 18.51 6.89 -7.70
C PRO A 99 17.44 7.78 -8.32
N HIS A 100 16.74 7.26 -9.34
CA HIS A 100 15.60 7.95 -9.88
C HIS A 100 14.62 8.05 -8.71
N GLN A 101 14.19 9.26 -8.37
CA GLN A 101 13.08 9.46 -7.45
C GLN A 101 11.81 8.99 -8.19
N ALA A 102 11.73 7.68 -8.44
CA ALA A 102 10.66 7.09 -9.20
C ALA A 102 9.41 7.23 -8.35
N GLN A 103 8.45 7.95 -8.92
CA GLN A 103 7.09 7.93 -8.42
C GLN A 103 6.65 6.46 -8.31
N SER A 104 5.98 6.13 -7.20
CA SER A 104 5.50 4.77 -6.95
C SER A 104 4.80 4.17 -8.19
N PRO A 105 5.03 2.89 -8.55
CA PRO A 105 4.45 2.25 -9.75
C PRO A 105 2.92 2.33 -9.83
N TYR A 106 2.26 2.55 -8.69
CA TYR A 106 0.81 2.77 -8.60
C TYR A 106 0.36 4.06 -9.29
N PHE A 107 1.22 5.07 -9.37
CA PHE A 107 0.90 6.40 -9.87
C PHE A 107 1.76 6.83 -11.06
N SER A 108 2.69 5.99 -11.53
CA SER A 108 3.44 6.23 -12.75
C SER A 108 2.56 6.12 -14.00
N ASP A 109 3.05 6.64 -15.12
CA ASP A 109 2.31 6.65 -16.38
C ASP A 109 2.21 5.27 -17.04
N LEU A 110 1.18 5.08 -17.85
CA LEU A 110 0.90 3.80 -18.53
C LEU A 110 2.01 3.38 -19.51
N SER A 111 2.74 4.34 -20.07
CA SER A 111 3.83 4.10 -21.02
C SER A 111 5.18 3.87 -20.34
N ASP A 112 5.26 3.97 -19.01
CA ASP A 112 6.51 3.83 -18.28
C ASP A 112 6.93 2.35 -18.25
N PRO A 113 8.10 1.98 -18.81
CA PRO A 113 8.59 0.61 -18.78
C PRO A 113 8.87 0.11 -17.35
N GLU A 114 9.10 1.01 -16.38
CA GLU A 114 9.32 0.65 -14.97
C GLU A 114 8.03 0.57 -14.15
N LYS A 115 6.85 0.62 -14.78
CA LYS A 115 5.56 0.44 -14.12
C LYS A 115 5.27 -1.02 -13.81
N TYR A 116 6.01 -1.59 -12.88
CA TYR A 116 5.79 -2.95 -12.40
C TYR A 116 6.31 -3.08 -10.96
N LEU A 117 5.88 -4.12 -10.26
CA LEU A 117 6.35 -4.37 -8.90
C LEU A 117 7.57 -5.28 -8.97
N LYS A 118 8.64 -4.95 -8.26
CA LYS A 118 9.86 -5.75 -8.27
C LYS A 118 9.60 -7.15 -7.68
N SER A 119 10.30 -8.15 -8.19
CA SER A 119 10.19 -9.53 -7.74
C SER A 119 10.45 -9.63 -6.22
N GLY A 120 9.62 -10.42 -5.52
CA GLY A 120 9.65 -10.51 -4.06
C GLY A 120 8.78 -9.50 -3.31
N PHE A 121 8.07 -8.61 -4.02
CA PHE A 121 7.06 -7.75 -3.40
C PHE A 121 5.96 -8.59 -2.73
N THR A 122 5.74 -8.38 -1.43
CA THR A 122 4.78 -9.14 -0.60
C THR A 122 3.47 -8.39 -0.33
N GLY A 123 3.34 -7.17 -0.84
CA GLY A 123 2.14 -6.36 -0.68
C GLY A 123 1.02 -6.76 -1.65
N HIS A 124 -0.12 -6.07 -1.52
CA HIS A 124 -1.28 -6.30 -2.38
C HIS A 124 -1.03 -5.78 -3.82
N VAL A 125 -1.40 -6.57 -4.83
CA VAL A 125 -1.35 -6.19 -6.25
C VAL A 125 -2.80 -5.98 -6.77
N PRO A 126 -3.23 -4.74 -7.04
CA PRO A 126 -4.60 -4.48 -7.50
C PRO A 126 -4.81 -5.10 -8.87
N PHE A 127 -5.96 -5.73 -9.11
CA PHE A 127 -6.28 -6.45 -10.36
C PHE A 127 -5.31 -7.60 -10.74
N GLY A 128 -4.38 -8.00 -9.86
CA GLY A 128 -3.38 -9.02 -10.16
C GLY A 128 -3.95 -10.40 -10.50
N TYR A 129 -5.13 -10.73 -9.98
CA TYR A 129 -5.80 -12.01 -10.27
C TYR A 129 -6.19 -12.16 -11.74
N ALA A 130 -6.49 -11.07 -12.45
CA ALA A 130 -6.88 -11.13 -13.87
C ALA A 130 -5.71 -11.50 -14.80
N SER A 131 -4.47 -11.24 -14.35
CA SER A 131 -3.24 -11.50 -15.12
C SER A 131 -2.45 -12.70 -14.59
N PHE A 132 -3.10 -13.62 -13.87
CA PHE A 132 -2.45 -14.78 -13.30
C PHE A 132 -1.75 -15.64 -14.38
N GLY A 133 -0.60 -16.23 -14.03
CA GLY A 133 0.16 -17.10 -14.94
C GLY A 133 1.18 -16.38 -15.84
N GLN A 134 1.22 -15.05 -15.84
CA GLN A 134 2.27 -14.30 -16.51
C GLN A 134 3.54 -14.16 -15.63
N THR A 135 4.64 -13.73 -16.24
CA THR A 135 5.86 -13.37 -15.49
C THR A 135 5.59 -12.18 -14.55
N ASN A 136 6.37 -12.05 -13.47
CA ASN A 136 6.13 -11.03 -12.44
C ASN A 136 6.04 -9.60 -13.01
N GLU A 137 6.95 -9.22 -13.92
CA GLU A 137 6.94 -7.89 -14.55
C GLU A 137 5.69 -7.69 -15.42
N ALA A 138 5.38 -8.65 -16.30
CA ALA A 138 4.21 -8.57 -17.18
C ALA A 138 2.89 -8.53 -16.39
N MET A 139 2.73 -9.44 -15.42
CA MET A 139 1.54 -9.53 -14.57
C MET A 139 1.31 -8.24 -13.77
N THR A 140 2.37 -7.70 -13.15
CA THR A 140 2.22 -6.53 -12.29
C THR A 140 2.07 -5.26 -13.11
N ASN A 141 2.70 -5.18 -14.30
CA ASN A 141 2.49 -4.07 -15.23
C ASN A 141 1.04 -4.01 -15.74
N SER A 142 0.50 -5.11 -16.25
CA SER A 142 -0.88 -5.15 -16.75
C SER A 142 -1.88 -4.79 -15.64
N ALA A 143 -1.70 -5.36 -14.45
CA ALA A 143 -2.54 -5.12 -13.29
C ALA A 143 -2.51 -3.64 -12.83
N LEU A 144 -1.33 -3.01 -12.81
CA LEU A 144 -1.18 -1.59 -12.49
C LEU A 144 -1.74 -0.67 -13.60
N CYS A 145 -1.63 -1.09 -14.86
CA CYS A 145 -2.26 -0.38 -15.98
C CYS A 145 -3.79 -0.39 -15.87
N ASP A 146 -4.38 -1.54 -15.56
CA ASP A 146 -5.82 -1.67 -15.30
C ASP A 146 -6.26 -0.87 -14.07
N PHE A 147 -5.46 -0.88 -13.01
CA PHE A 147 -5.72 -0.06 -11.83
C PHE A 147 -5.75 1.42 -12.17
N THR A 148 -4.72 1.92 -12.86
CA THR A 148 -4.63 3.36 -13.19
C THR A 148 -5.67 3.82 -14.20
N SER A 149 -6.04 2.98 -15.18
CA SER A 149 -7.13 3.29 -16.12
C SER A 149 -8.48 3.38 -15.41
N ASN A 150 -8.82 2.41 -14.56
CA ASN A 150 -10.04 2.42 -13.76
C ASN A 150 -10.08 3.59 -12.77
N TYR A 151 -8.96 3.88 -12.10
CA TYR A 151 -8.85 4.99 -11.17
C TYR A 151 -9.09 6.34 -11.87
N ARG A 152 -8.44 6.57 -13.03
CA ARG A 152 -8.62 7.78 -13.85
C ARG A 152 -10.06 7.91 -14.38
N LYS A 153 -10.67 6.81 -14.84
CA LYS A 153 -12.07 6.78 -15.29
C LYS A 153 -13.05 7.11 -14.17
N ARG A 154 -12.79 6.66 -12.94
CA ARG A 154 -13.65 6.99 -11.80
C ARG A 154 -13.54 8.47 -11.45
N LEU A 155 -12.31 9.01 -11.37
CA LEU A 155 -12.08 10.43 -11.14
C LEU A 155 -12.76 11.32 -12.19
N SER A 156 -12.73 10.93 -13.46
CA SER A 156 -13.42 11.69 -14.52
C SER A 156 -14.94 11.68 -14.36
N ASN A 157 -15.50 10.62 -13.77
CA ASN A 157 -16.95 10.48 -13.59
C ASN A 157 -17.46 11.12 -12.28
N GLU A 158 -16.59 11.35 -11.29
CA GLU A 158 -16.98 11.99 -10.01
C GLU A 158 -17.46 13.44 -10.19
N TRP A 159 -16.94 14.14 -11.20
CA TRP A 159 -17.31 15.53 -11.52
C TRP A 159 -18.29 15.66 -12.69
N ALA A 160 -18.65 14.54 -13.33
CA ALA A 160 -19.63 14.56 -14.39
C ALA A 160 -21.04 14.72 -13.77
N PRO A 161 -21.82 15.75 -14.15
CA PRO A 161 -23.20 15.83 -13.70
C PRO A 161 -23.91 14.56 -14.13
N VAL A 162 -24.58 13.89 -13.19
CA VAL A 162 -25.39 12.71 -13.49
C VAL A 162 -26.52 13.16 -14.40
N MET A 163 -26.38 12.88 -15.70
CA MET A 163 -27.45 13.06 -16.67
C MET A 163 -28.45 11.94 -16.42
N ILE A 164 -29.43 12.21 -15.55
CA ILE A 164 -30.58 11.33 -15.38
C ILE A 164 -31.42 11.49 -16.64
N ASP A 165 -31.23 10.59 -17.59
CA ASP A 165 -32.14 10.45 -18.73
C ASP A 165 -33.45 9.89 -18.18
N ARG A 166 -34.35 10.80 -17.78
CA ARG A 166 -35.70 10.43 -17.41
C ARG A 166 -36.40 10.16 -18.74
N PRO A 167 -36.82 8.92 -19.04
CA PRO A 167 -37.66 8.69 -20.20
C PRO A 167 -38.84 9.66 -20.09
N ASP A 168 -39.20 10.29 -21.21
CA ASP A 168 -40.33 11.20 -21.26
C ASP A 168 -41.51 10.53 -20.55
N PRO A 169 -42.21 11.24 -19.63
CA PRO A 169 -43.35 10.67 -18.96
C PRO A 169 -44.29 10.14 -20.05
N PRO A 170 -44.79 8.89 -19.92
CA PRO A 170 -45.65 8.31 -20.94
C PRO A 170 -46.75 9.32 -21.24
N VAL A 171 -46.97 9.60 -22.54
CA VAL A 171 -47.99 10.54 -23.02
C VAL A 171 -49.23 10.31 -22.17
N LEU A 172 -49.59 11.31 -21.36
CA LEU A 172 -50.74 11.24 -20.49
C LEU A 172 -51.95 11.04 -21.41
N ILE A 173 -52.36 9.78 -21.62
CA ILE A 173 -53.60 9.46 -22.29
C ILE A 173 -54.66 10.09 -21.39
N GLN A 174 -55.20 11.23 -21.84
CA GLN A 174 -56.32 11.86 -21.16
C GLN A 174 -57.37 10.76 -20.99
N PRO A 175 -57.73 10.36 -19.76
CA PRO A 175 -58.68 9.29 -19.57
C PRO A 175 -59.96 9.68 -20.28
N SER A 176 -60.50 8.77 -21.11
CA SER A 176 -61.77 8.99 -21.81
C SER A 176 -62.83 9.43 -20.80
N GLU A 177 -63.41 10.61 -20.97
CA GLU A 177 -64.38 11.15 -20.02
C GLU A 177 -65.58 10.22 -19.95
N ILE A 178 -65.82 9.61 -18.78
CA ILE A 178 -66.90 8.62 -18.62
C ILE A 178 -68.27 9.30 -18.79
N TYR A 179 -68.47 10.48 -18.18
CA TYR A 179 -69.73 11.22 -18.22
C TYR A 179 -69.64 12.41 -19.18
N HIS A 180 -70.24 12.28 -20.36
CA HIS A 180 -70.22 13.32 -21.38
C HIS A 180 -71.29 14.40 -21.09
N LYS A 181 -70.98 15.66 -21.43
CA LYS A 181 -71.93 16.79 -21.24
C LYS A 181 -73.15 16.71 -22.16
N HIS A 182 -72.95 16.21 -23.39
CA HIS A 182 -73.97 16.26 -24.43
C HIS A 182 -74.62 14.90 -24.73
N ILE A 183 -74.08 13.81 -24.18
CA ILE A 183 -74.50 12.44 -24.48
C ILE A 183 -74.80 11.73 -23.15
N GLY A 184 -75.96 11.07 -23.09
CA GLY A 184 -76.36 10.22 -21.98
C GLY A 184 -75.64 8.87 -21.99
N GLN A 185 -75.64 8.18 -20.86
CA GLN A 185 -75.17 6.80 -20.79
C GLN A 185 -76.12 5.85 -21.49
N LEU A 186 -75.56 4.74 -21.97
CA LEU A 186 -76.33 3.65 -22.56
C LEU A 186 -77.14 2.94 -21.45
N PRO A 187 -78.40 2.52 -21.68
CA PRO A 187 -79.23 1.86 -20.66
C PRO A 187 -78.61 0.64 -19.95
N ASN A 188 -77.61 -0.02 -20.55
CA ASN A 188 -76.89 -1.15 -19.95
C ASN A 188 -75.57 -0.75 -19.28
N TYR A 189 -75.34 0.54 -19.06
CA TYR A 189 -74.17 1.01 -18.31
C TYR A 189 -74.30 0.59 -16.85
N GLY A 190 -73.49 -0.40 -16.45
CA GLY A 190 -73.47 -0.94 -15.09
C GLY A 190 -72.62 -0.15 -14.09
N GLY A 191 -72.01 0.96 -14.51
CA GLY A 191 -71.20 1.81 -13.63
C GLY A 191 -72.06 2.79 -12.81
N HIS A 192 -71.41 3.47 -11.87
CA HIS A 192 -72.07 4.47 -11.03
C HIS A 192 -72.57 5.66 -11.85
N ILE A 193 -73.73 6.23 -11.52
CA ILE A 193 -74.20 7.51 -12.05
C ILE A 193 -74.44 8.47 -10.88
N PRO A 194 -73.61 9.53 -10.73
CA PRO A 194 -73.77 10.50 -9.65
C PRO A 194 -75.16 11.16 -9.66
N GLY A 195 -75.85 11.09 -8.53
CA GLY A 195 -77.14 11.74 -8.32
C GLY A 195 -78.37 11.00 -8.90
N ALA A 196 -78.18 9.85 -9.58
CA ALA A 196 -79.29 9.11 -10.20
C ALA A 196 -80.38 8.70 -9.18
N ILE A 197 -80.00 8.38 -7.95
CA ILE A 197 -80.95 8.00 -6.89
C ILE A 197 -81.92 9.12 -6.49
N PHE A 198 -81.60 10.38 -6.80
CA PHE A 198 -82.40 11.54 -6.45
C PHE A 198 -83.19 12.11 -7.64
N ARG A 199 -83.04 11.52 -8.83
CA ARG A 199 -83.67 11.97 -10.06
C ARG A 199 -84.69 10.95 -10.54
N TYR A 200 -85.86 11.43 -10.94
CA TYR A 200 -86.96 10.58 -11.41
C TYR A 200 -87.78 11.32 -12.47
N GLY A 201 -88.56 10.58 -13.25
CA GLY A 201 -89.45 11.13 -14.27
C GLY A 201 -88.82 11.44 -15.65
N LYS A 202 -87.56 11.03 -15.88
CA LYS A 202 -86.87 11.14 -17.19
C LYS A 202 -86.43 9.78 -17.70
N THR A 203 -86.15 9.69 -19.00
CA THR A 203 -85.51 8.51 -19.60
C THR A 203 -84.06 8.39 -19.14
N TYR A 204 -83.55 7.15 -19.03
CA TYR A 204 -82.21 6.87 -18.51
C TYR A 204 -81.09 7.67 -19.21
N GLY A 205 -81.16 7.81 -20.54
CA GLY A 205 -80.19 8.61 -21.30
C GLY A 205 -80.24 10.10 -20.94
N ASN A 206 -81.42 10.67 -20.76
CA ASN A 206 -81.55 12.07 -20.34
C ASN A 206 -81.12 12.29 -18.89
N ASP A 207 -81.30 11.29 -18.02
CA ASP A 207 -80.97 11.40 -16.61
C ASP A 207 -79.45 11.27 -16.33
N SER A 208 -78.77 10.47 -17.14
CA SER A 208 -77.33 10.19 -17.05
C SER A 208 -76.45 11.15 -17.83
N ARG A 209 -77.04 12.05 -18.63
CA ARG A 209 -76.34 13.12 -19.34
C ARG A 209 -75.75 14.12 -18.35
N ASP A 210 -74.49 14.50 -18.55
CA ASP A 210 -73.73 15.38 -17.64
C ASP A 210 -73.87 14.96 -16.17
N ALA A 211 -73.74 13.66 -15.86
CA ALA A 211 -73.89 13.18 -14.49
C ALA A 211 -72.89 13.85 -13.51
N LYS A 212 -71.71 14.24 -14.00
CA LYS A 212 -70.70 14.99 -13.22
C LYS A 212 -71.21 16.33 -12.70
N ARG A 213 -72.26 16.89 -13.29
CA ARG A 213 -72.98 18.08 -12.79
C ARG A 213 -73.38 17.94 -11.32
N TRP A 214 -73.77 16.73 -10.89
CA TRP A 214 -74.10 16.45 -9.49
C TRP A 214 -72.89 16.58 -8.55
N LEU A 215 -71.69 16.22 -9.01
CA LEU A 215 -70.45 16.37 -8.25
C LEU A 215 -69.96 17.81 -8.20
N ARG A 216 -70.29 18.62 -9.22
CA ARG A 216 -69.95 20.05 -9.27
C ARG A 216 -70.88 20.92 -8.42
N GLY A 217 -72.09 20.44 -8.11
CA GLY A 217 -73.11 21.20 -7.37
C GLY A 217 -73.90 22.20 -8.23
N ASP A 218 -73.80 22.11 -9.56
CA ASP A 218 -74.46 23.02 -10.49
C ASP A 218 -75.96 22.62 -10.63
N PHE A 219 -76.84 22.98 -9.70
CA PHE A 219 -78.24 22.53 -9.74
C PHE A 219 -79.22 23.41 -10.54
N SER A 220 -78.74 24.46 -11.22
CA SER A 220 -79.57 25.41 -11.99
C SER A 220 -80.06 24.85 -13.34
N THR A 221 -81.37 24.71 -13.50
CA THR A 221 -82.04 24.07 -14.66
C THR A 221 -81.51 24.54 -16.00
#